data_AF-A0A7V6X3J5-F1
#
_entry.id   AF-A0A7V6X3J5-F1
#
_cell.length_a   1.000
_cell.length_b   1.000
_cell.length_c   1.000
_cell.angle_alpha   90.00
_cell.angle_beta   90.00
_cell.angle_gamma   90.00
#
_symmetry.space_group_name_H-M   'P 1'
#
loop_
_entity.id
_entity.type
_entity.pdbx_description
1 polymer ?
#
loop_
_entity_poly.entity_id
_entity_poly.type
_entity_poly.pdbx_seq_one_letter_code
_entity_poly.pdbx_strand_id
1 'polypeptide(L)'
;MPGVFTLKKKPGALATSVALHQANPRLKKIYHQYYTTKGRDFIDLIFFVSEHGLEKVEDAINLLTKVSPLEVTTETIKAICNRNTVDKSKFTVHDSATLQIKNSSLAMLKQFGQLIPYGNEAFAKEVVVI
;
A
#
# COMPACT_ATOMS: atom_id res chain seq x y z
N MET A 1 -2.11 -48.43 8.14
CA MET A 1 -2.69 -47.66 9.26
C MET A 1 -2.67 -46.18 8.88
N PRO A 2 -3.81 -45.56 8.51
CA PRO A 2 -3.88 -44.12 8.31
C PRO A 2 -4.26 -43.47 9.65
N GLY A 3 -3.47 -42.51 10.13
CA GLY A 3 -3.88 -41.77 11.33
C GLY A 3 -2.80 -40.92 11.97
N VAL A 4 -2.66 -39.68 11.51
CA VAL A 4 -2.28 -38.54 12.37
C VAL A 4 -2.86 -37.25 11.77
N PHE A 5 -4.15 -37.02 11.99
CA PHE A 5 -4.71 -35.66 12.04
C PHE A 5 -4.62 -35.17 13.49
N THR A 6 -3.51 -34.56 13.88
CA THR A 6 -3.36 -33.99 15.23
C THR A 6 -3.01 -32.51 15.18
N LEU A 7 -3.96 -31.71 14.71
CA LEU A 7 -4.06 -30.30 15.12
C LEU A 7 -5.33 -30.11 15.96
N LYS A 8 -5.45 -30.88 17.05
CA LYS A 8 -6.40 -30.57 18.13
C LYS A 8 -5.90 -29.31 18.84
N LYS A 9 -6.47 -28.18 18.43
CA LYS A 9 -6.23 -26.81 18.88
C LYS A 9 -6.20 -26.69 20.41
N LYS A 10 -5.01 -26.58 21.01
CA LYS A 10 -4.83 -25.85 22.27
C LYS A 10 -4.44 -24.40 21.94
N PRO A 11 -5.16 -23.38 22.45
CA PRO A 11 -4.68 -22.00 22.34
C PRO A 11 -3.34 -21.92 23.07
N GLY A 12 -2.26 -21.62 22.34
CA GLY A 12 -0.87 -21.60 22.86
C GLY A 12 0.07 -22.66 22.27
N ALA A 13 -0.41 -23.62 21.48
CA ALA A 13 0.48 -24.63 20.87
C ALA A 13 1.58 -24.02 19.99
N LEU A 14 1.29 -22.91 19.30
CA LEU A 14 2.27 -22.16 18.51
C LEU A 14 3.37 -21.54 19.37
N ALA A 15 3.00 -20.90 20.49
CA ALA A 15 3.94 -20.24 21.41
C ALA A 15 4.97 -21.24 21.99
N THR A 16 4.53 -22.49 22.19
CA THR A 16 5.35 -23.61 22.69
C THR A 16 5.89 -24.53 21.59
N SER A 17 5.70 -24.19 20.31
CA SER A 17 6.15 -25.06 19.22
C SER A 17 7.67 -25.02 19.07
N VAL A 18 8.28 -26.19 18.87
CA VAL A 18 9.71 -26.32 18.56
C VAL A 18 10.07 -25.49 17.32
N ALA A 19 9.15 -25.41 16.35
CA ALA A 19 9.29 -24.61 15.14
C ALA A 19 9.48 -23.10 15.43
N LEU A 20 8.71 -22.50 16.36
CA LEU A 20 8.89 -21.09 16.75
C LEU A 20 10.20 -20.89 17.52
N HIS A 21 10.66 -21.90 18.27
CA HIS A 21 11.92 -21.83 19.01
C HIS A 21 13.15 -21.91 18.09
N GLN A 22 13.05 -22.67 17.01
CA GLN A 22 14.06 -22.79 15.95
C GLN A 22 13.92 -21.69 14.89
N ALA A 23 12.84 -20.90 14.93
CA ALA A 23 12.62 -19.83 13.97
C ALA A 23 13.65 -18.71 14.12
N ASN A 24 13.78 -17.93 13.04
CA ASN A 24 14.66 -16.77 13.01
C ASN A 24 14.33 -15.82 14.20
N PRO A 25 15.34 -15.31 14.93
CA PRO A 25 15.12 -14.41 16.06
C PRO A 25 14.30 -13.16 15.71
N ARG A 26 14.34 -12.71 14.45
CA ARG A 26 13.51 -11.60 13.94
C ARG A 26 12.01 -11.96 13.94
N LEU A 27 11.65 -13.14 13.42
CA LEU A 27 10.28 -13.64 13.44
C LEU A 27 9.75 -13.83 14.87
N LYS A 28 10.61 -14.29 15.77
CA LYS A 28 10.26 -14.46 17.19
C LYS A 28 9.92 -13.13 17.86
N LYS A 29 10.66 -12.05 17.54
CA LYS A 29 10.34 -10.70 18.01
C LYS A 29 8.98 -10.22 17.49
N ILE A 30 8.71 -10.37 16.19
CA ILE A 30 7.43 -10.00 15.59
C ILE A 30 6.28 -10.77 16.25
N TYR A 31 6.46 -12.07 16.50
CA TYR A 31 5.45 -12.88 17.18
C TYR A 31 5.13 -12.36 18.59
N HIS A 32 6.15 -12.13 19.42
CA HIS A 32 5.95 -11.67 20.79
C HIS A 32 5.37 -10.25 20.87
N GLN A 33 5.69 -9.40 19.91
CA GLN A 33 5.25 -8.00 19.90
C GLN A 33 3.81 -7.84 19.41
N TYR A 34 3.37 -8.62 18.42
CA TYR A 34 2.08 -8.40 17.74
C TYR A 34 1.11 -9.60 17.76
N TYR A 35 1.59 -10.82 18.02
CA TYR A 35 0.81 -12.05 17.79
C TYR A 35 0.72 -12.99 19.00
N THR A 36 1.13 -12.56 20.19
CA THR A 36 1.10 -13.37 21.42
C THR A 36 -0.27 -14.00 21.71
N THR A 37 -1.37 -13.28 21.46
CA THR A 37 -2.75 -13.78 21.62
C THR A 37 -3.41 -14.20 20.29
N LYS A 38 -2.76 -13.96 19.16
CA LYS A 38 -3.29 -14.12 17.79
C LYS A 38 -2.50 -15.15 16.98
N GLY A 39 -2.50 -16.39 17.47
CA GLY A 39 -1.72 -17.47 16.84
C GLY A 39 -2.13 -17.80 15.40
N ARG A 40 -3.42 -17.67 15.03
CA ARG A 40 -3.87 -17.95 13.66
C ARG A 40 -3.31 -16.93 12.66
N ASP A 41 -3.42 -15.66 13.01
CA ASP A 41 -2.92 -14.55 12.20
C ASP A 41 -1.40 -14.63 11.98
N PHE A 42 -0.67 -15.19 12.95
CA PHE A 42 0.76 -15.46 12.80
C PHE A 42 1.06 -16.55 11.78
N ILE A 43 0.26 -17.62 11.71
CA ILE A 43 0.43 -18.66 10.68
C ILE A 43 0.28 -18.04 9.29
N ASP A 44 -0.74 -17.19 9.11
CA ASP A 44 -0.96 -16.49 7.85
C ASP A 44 0.23 -15.57 7.51
N LEU A 45 0.81 -14.91 8.51
CA LEU A 45 2.01 -14.10 8.31
C LEU A 45 3.22 -14.95 7.90
N ILE A 46 3.40 -16.14 8.51
CA ILE A 46 4.49 -17.05 8.16
C ILE A 46 4.37 -17.54 6.72
N PHE A 47 3.16 -17.88 6.27
CA PHE A 47 2.93 -18.26 4.87
C PHE A 47 3.32 -17.11 3.93
N PHE A 48 2.88 -15.89 4.25
CA PHE A 48 3.19 -14.69 3.48
C PHE A 48 4.70 -14.38 3.45
N VAL A 49 5.41 -14.54 4.57
CA VAL A 49 6.88 -14.41 4.66
C VAL A 49 7.56 -15.44 3.77
N SER A 50 7.03 -16.65 3.68
CA SER A 50 7.57 -17.71 2.83
C SER A 50 7.43 -17.39 1.34
N GLU A 51 6.42 -16.63 0.93
CA GLU A 51 6.20 -16.20 -0.46
C GLU A 51 6.96 -14.93 -0.84
N HIS A 52 7.02 -13.93 0.06
CA HIS A 52 7.53 -12.59 -0.25
C HIS A 52 8.87 -12.24 0.40
N GLY A 53 9.32 -13.03 1.36
CA GLY A 53 10.53 -12.80 2.14
C GLY A 53 10.28 -11.98 3.41
N LEU A 54 11.13 -12.22 4.42
CA LEU A 54 11.03 -11.59 5.73
C LEU A 54 11.32 -10.08 5.70
N GLU A 55 12.24 -9.64 4.84
CA GLU A 55 12.63 -8.23 4.75
C GLU A 55 11.45 -7.32 4.39
N LYS A 56 10.63 -7.72 3.41
CA LYS A 56 9.44 -6.95 3.03
C LYS A 56 8.44 -6.80 4.15
N VAL A 57 8.30 -7.84 4.98
CA VAL A 57 7.42 -7.84 6.14
C VAL A 57 7.97 -6.92 7.24
N GLU A 58 9.28 -6.94 7.50
CA GLU A 58 9.92 -6.00 8.44
C GLU A 58 9.76 -4.54 7.97
N ASP A 59 9.95 -4.25 6.69
CA ASP A 59 9.73 -2.92 6.12
C ASP A 59 8.28 -2.47 6.24
N ALA A 60 7.33 -3.35 5.93
CA ALA A 60 5.90 -3.06 6.07
C ALA A 60 5.52 -2.79 7.53
N ILE A 61 6.05 -3.57 8.48
CA ILE A 61 5.84 -3.34 9.91
C ILE A 61 6.45 -2.00 10.34
N ASN A 62 7.65 -1.64 9.88
CA ASN A 62 8.27 -0.35 10.19
C ASN A 62 7.47 0.84 9.66
N LEU A 63 6.97 0.74 8.44
CA LEU A 63 6.10 1.77 7.86
C LEU A 63 4.78 1.87 8.65
N LEU A 64 4.18 0.73 8.98
CA LEU A 64 2.93 0.72 9.72
C LEU A 64 3.10 1.26 11.13
N THR A 65 4.23 0.95 11.79
CA THR A 65 4.55 1.49 13.12
C THR A 65 4.71 3.02 13.10
N LYS A 66 5.21 3.60 12.00
CA LYS A 66 5.30 5.06 11.83
C LYS A 66 3.94 5.73 11.64
N VAL A 67 2.99 5.04 11.02
CA VAL A 67 1.68 5.61 10.67
C VAL A 67 0.63 5.32 11.76
N SER A 68 0.54 4.07 12.22
CA SER A 68 -0.41 3.59 13.22
C SER A 68 0.19 2.40 14.00
N PRO A 69 0.81 2.64 15.18
CA PRO A 69 1.45 1.58 15.97
C PRO A 69 0.45 0.59 16.60
N LEU A 70 -0.84 0.91 16.63
CA LEU A 70 -1.89 0.09 17.28
C LEU A 70 -2.56 -0.91 16.32
N GLU A 71 -2.45 -0.72 15.00
CA GLU A 71 -3.19 -1.50 13.99
C GLU A 71 -2.31 -2.49 13.21
N VAL A 72 -1.15 -2.86 13.78
CA VAL A 72 -0.25 -3.85 13.18
C VAL A 72 -0.90 -5.23 13.22
N THR A 73 -1.50 -5.62 12.09
CA THR A 73 -2.18 -6.90 11.88
C THR A 73 -1.70 -7.53 10.57
N THR A 74 -1.91 -8.83 10.40
CA THR A 74 -1.47 -9.53 9.19
C THR A 74 -2.12 -8.95 7.94
N GLU A 75 -3.36 -8.46 8.03
CA GLU A 75 -4.06 -7.83 6.91
C GLU A 75 -3.44 -6.50 6.52
N THR A 76 -3.14 -5.62 7.49
CA THR A 76 -2.51 -4.33 7.21
C THR A 76 -1.09 -4.49 6.69
N ILE A 77 -0.33 -5.47 7.19
CA ILE A 77 0.99 -5.83 6.63
C ILE A 77 0.86 -6.31 5.18
N LYS A 78 -0.07 -7.23 4.89
CA LYS A 78 -0.34 -7.72 3.53
C LYS A 78 -0.73 -6.57 2.60
N ALA A 79 -1.59 -5.66 3.06
CA ALA A 79 -2.01 -4.50 2.29
C ALA A 79 -0.83 -3.57 1.93
N ILE A 80 0.08 -3.30 2.88
CA ILE A 80 1.28 -2.49 2.63
C ILE A 80 2.25 -3.19 1.68
N CYS A 81 2.50 -4.48 1.86
CA CYS A 81 3.36 -5.25 0.96
C CYS A 81 2.79 -5.30 -0.47
N ASN A 82 1.48 -5.53 -0.63
CA ASN A 82 0.83 -5.50 -1.94
C ASN A 82 0.82 -4.10 -2.56
N ARG A 83 0.67 -3.04 -1.77
CA ARG A 83 0.73 -1.68 -2.30
C ARG A 83 2.12 -1.37 -2.89
N ASN A 84 3.19 -1.83 -2.23
CA ASN A 84 4.56 -1.62 -2.69
C ASN A 84 4.92 -2.44 -3.95
N THR A 85 4.25 -3.58 -4.19
CA THR A 85 4.38 -4.31 -5.48
C THR A 85 3.64 -3.61 -6.62
N VAL A 86 2.53 -2.94 -6.32
CA VAL A 86 1.75 -2.17 -7.29
C VAL A 86 2.44 -0.85 -7.66
N ASP A 87 3.15 -0.21 -6.73
CA ASP A 87 3.86 1.05 -7.00
C ASP A 87 5.12 0.86 -7.88
N LYS A 88 5.84 -0.27 -7.76
CA LYS A 88 7.00 -0.53 -8.63
C LYS A 88 6.63 -0.95 -10.06
N SER A 89 5.41 -1.43 -10.28
CA SER A 89 4.92 -1.86 -11.60
C SER A 89 4.03 -0.83 -12.31
N LYS A 90 3.61 0.25 -11.64
CA LYS A 90 2.75 1.28 -12.23
C LYS A 90 3.45 2.57 -12.67
N PHE A 91 4.77 2.70 -12.48
CA PHE A 91 5.47 3.91 -12.96
C PHE A 91 5.87 3.87 -14.45
N THR A 92 5.50 2.83 -15.21
CA THR A 92 5.92 2.70 -16.61
C THR A 92 4.80 2.79 -17.65
N VAL A 93 3.56 3.13 -17.28
CA VAL A 93 2.49 3.31 -18.28
C VAL A 93 1.49 4.40 -17.85
N HIS A 94 1.75 5.67 -18.19
CA HIS A 94 0.69 6.58 -18.65
C HIS A 94 1.20 7.88 -19.31
N ASP A 95 2.36 7.86 -19.97
CA ASP A 95 2.89 9.08 -20.58
C ASP A 95 2.05 9.50 -21.80
N SER A 96 1.62 8.56 -22.64
CA SER A 96 0.94 8.88 -23.90
C SER A 96 -0.43 9.56 -23.74
N ALA A 97 -1.31 9.06 -22.87
CA ALA A 97 -2.63 9.65 -22.68
C ALA A 97 -2.56 11.00 -21.94
N THR A 98 -1.64 11.13 -20.98
CA THR A 98 -1.40 12.38 -20.26
C THR A 98 -0.80 13.44 -21.18
N LEU A 99 0.12 13.04 -22.07
CA LEU A 99 0.65 13.88 -23.16
C LEU A 99 -0.46 14.34 -24.12
N GLN A 100 -1.37 13.44 -24.52
CA GLN A 100 -2.49 13.78 -25.39
C GLN A 100 -3.43 14.79 -24.73
N ILE A 101 -3.85 14.56 -23.49
CA ILE A 101 -4.71 15.49 -22.74
C ILE A 101 -4.03 16.86 -22.59
N LYS A 102 -2.74 16.88 -22.23
CA LYS A 102 -1.95 18.11 -22.11
C LYS A 102 -1.88 18.87 -23.44
N ASN A 103 -1.60 18.17 -24.54
CA ASN A 103 -1.49 18.78 -25.87
C ASN A 103 -2.84 19.32 -26.36
N SER A 104 -3.92 18.57 -26.19
CA SER A 104 -5.28 19.01 -26.56
C SER A 104 -5.70 20.23 -25.74
N SER A 105 -5.42 20.23 -24.43
CA SER A 105 -5.74 21.37 -23.55
C SER A 105 -4.98 22.63 -23.96
N LEU A 106 -3.68 22.50 -24.27
CA LEU A 106 -2.86 23.63 -24.71
C LEU A 106 -3.33 24.16 -26.08
N ALA A 107 -3.66 23.27 -27.02
CA ALA A 107 -4.17 23.67 -28.33
C ALA A 107 -5.46 24.49 -28.21
N MET A 108 -6.38 24.06 -27.35
CA MET A 108 -7.63 24.78 -27.10
C MET A 108 -7.38 26.18 -26.50
N LEU A 109 -6.49 26.30 -25.52
CA LEU A 109 -6.11 27.59 -24.93
C LEU A 109 -5.50 28.55 -25.95
N LYS A 110 -4.68 28.05 -26.88
CA LYS A 110 -4.11 28.87 -27.96
C LYS A 110 -5.19 29.40 -28.90
N GLN A 111 -6.20 28.59 -29.23
CA GLN A 111 -7.32 29.04 -30.05
C GLN A 111 -8.11 30.16 -29.36
N PHE A 112 -8.38 30.04 -28.06
CA PHE A 112 -9.03 31.11 -27.30
C PHE A 112 -8.17 32.39 -27.25
N GLY A 113 -6.87 32.27 -27.06
CA GLY A 113 -5.96 33.42 -27.06
C GLY A 113 -5.91 34.19 -28.39
N GLN A 114 -6.23 33.55 -29.51
CA GLN A 114 -6.33 34.21 -30.82
C GLN A 114 -7.65 34.98 -31.01
N LEU A 115 -8.68 34.62 -30.24
CA LEU A 115 -9.97 35.32 -30.26
C LEU A 115 -9.98 36.56 -29.37
N ILE A 116 -8.97 36.73 -28.51
CA ILE A 116 -8.79 37.95 -27.73
C ILE A 116 -8.16 38.99 -28.66
N PRO A 117 -8.88 40.07 -29.02
CA PRO A 117 -8.28 41.14 -29.79
C PRO A 117 -7.15 41.78 -28.96
N TYR A 118 -5.95 41.84 -29.54
CA TYR A 118 -4.83 42.64 -28.99
C TYR A 118 -5.06 44.13 -29.26
N GLY A 119 -6.25 44.64 -28.93
CA GLY A 119 -6.54 46.05 -28.94
C GLY A 119 -6.10 46.65 -27.62
N ASN A 120 -5.34 47.74 -27.66
CA ASN A 120 -5.08 48.60 -26.50
C ASN A 120 -6.35 49.38 -26.08
N GLU A 121 -7.52 48.75 -26.18
CA GLU A 121 -8.80 49.35 -25.90
C GLU A 121 -9.17 48.92 -24.49
N ALA A 122 -9.02 49.86 -23.55
CA ALA A 122 -9.43 49.69 -22.17
C ALA A 122 -10.88 49.20 -22.16
N PHE A 123 -11.14 48.07 -21.46
CA PHE A 123 -12.48 47.54 -21.26
C PHE A 123 -13.40 48.68 -20.80
N ALA A 124 -14.29 49.13 -21.68
CA ALA A 124 -15.22 50.20 -21.36
C ALA A 124 -16.11 49.73 -20.21
N LYS A 125 -16.12 50.52 -19.13
CA LYS A 125 -16.91 50.27 -17.92
C LYS A 125 -18.35 49.90 -18.27
N GLU A 126 -18.84 48.87 -17.58
CA GLU A 126 -20.19 48.34 -17.65
C GLU A 126 -21.25 49.43 -17.84
N VAL A 127 -22.06 49.29 -18.89
CA VAL A 127 -23.28 50.08 -19.03
C VAL A 127 -24.31 49.52 -18.07
N VAL A 128 -24.59 50.27 -17.01
CA VAL A 128 -25.75 50.04 -16.14
C VAL A 128 -27.00 50.14 -17.00
N VAL A 129 -27.72 49.03 -17.15
CA VAL A 129 -29.07 49.03 -17.71
C VAL A 129 -29.99 49.49 -16.59
N ILE A 130 -30.59 50.68 -16.77
CA ILE A 130 -31.58 51.30 -15.88
C ILE A 130 -32.97 50.83 -16.28
#